data_AF-A0A0M7HTV8-F1
#
_entry.id   AF-A0A0M7HTV8-F1
#
_cell.length_a   1.000
_cell.length_b   1.000
_cell.length_c   1.000
_cell.angle_alpha   90.00
_cell.angle_beta   90.00
_cell.angle_gamma   90.00
#
_symmetry.space_group_name_H-M   'P 1'
#
loop_
_entity.id
_entity.type
_entity.pdbx_description
1 polymer ?
#
loop_
_entity_poly.entity_id
_entity_poly.type
_entity_poly.pdbx_seq_one_letter_code
_entity_poly.pdbx_strand_id
1 'polypeptide(L)'
;MKVRSEVIQPDASAWSAVVEVRGVVFVASFVANRLVCRLAPYRHPPRYPKWCLEYVQRWAQARIASLPANWMQAHQALYGSPSAGAAWVDEPRST
;
A
#
# COMPACT_ATOMS: atom_id res chain seq x y z
N MET A 1 2.83 16.39 9.63
CA MET A 1 2.46 16.00 8.25
C MET A 1 1.08 16.54 7.95
N LYS A 2 0.79 16.93 6.71
CA LYS A 2 -0.55 17.37 6.27
C LYS A 2 -1.04 16.44 5.16
N VAL A 3 -2.21 15.83 5.32
CA VAL A 3 -2.85 15.04 4.25
C VAL A 3 -3.56 16.02 3.32
N ARG A 4 -3.18 16.03 2.04
CA ARG A 4 -3.81 16.88 1.00
C ARG A 4 -4.99 16.18 0.32
N SER A 5 -4.84 14.89 0.06
CA SER A 5 -5.88 14.05 -0.54
C SER A 5 -5.68 12.62 -0.08
N GLU A 6 -6.78 11.89 0.15
CA GLU A 6 -6.79 10.46 0.41
C GLU A 6 -7.91 9.85 -0.43
N VAL A 7 -7.61 8.76 -1.13
CA VAL A 7 -8.55 8.04 -1.99
C VAL A 7 -8.47 6.57 -1.64
N ILE A 8 -9.61 6.03 -1.21
CA ILE A 8 -9.82 4.61 -0.96
C ILE A 8 -10.72 4.12 -2.08
N GLN A 9 -10.23 3.23 -2.94
CA GLN A 9 -11.07 2.72 -4.02
C GLN A 9 -12.15 1.80 -3.45
N PRO A 10 -13.44 1.99 -3.83
CA PRO A 10 -14.55 1.20 -3.30
C PRO A 10 -14.47 -0.30 -3.62
N ASP A 11 -13.85 -0.63 -4.77
CA ASP A 11 -13.60 -2.00 -5.22
C ASP A 11 -12.41 -2.66 -4.48
N ALA A 12 -11.79 -1.95 -3.55
CA ALA A 12 -10.56 -2.36 -2.87
C ALA A 12 -9.37 -2.59 -3.81
N SER A 13 -9.35 -2.04 -5.02
CA SER A 13 -8.21 -2.18 -5.94
C SER A 13 -6.97 -1.42 -5.47
N ALA A 14 -7.15 -0.27 -4.82
CA ALA A 14 -6.05 0.58 -4.39
C ALA A 14 -6.43 1.51 -3.23
N TRP A 15 -5.43 1.83 -2.42
CA TRP A 15 -5.45 2.99 -1.54
C TRP A 15 -4.36 3.96 -1.99
N SER A 16 -4.64 5.26 -2.01
CA SER A 16 -3.64 6.28 -2.36
C SER A 16 -3.83 7.56 -1.57
N ALA A 17 -2.73 8.25 -1.29
CA ALA A 17 -2.74 9.52 -0.58
C ALA A 17 -1.66 10.47 -1.10
N VAL A 18 -1.99 11.75 -1.09
CA VAL A 18 -1.05 12.86 -1.32
C VAL A 18 -0.82 13.54 0.02
N VAL A 19 0.42 13.57 0.48
CA VAL A 19 0.79 14.11 1.80
C VAL A 19 1.91 15.12 1.68
N GLU A 20 1.93 16.07 2.60
CA GLU A 20 2.94 17.10 2.68
C GLU A 20 3.72 17.02 4.01
N VAL A 21 5.04 17.03 3.91
CA VAL A 21 5.98 17.06 5.03
C VAL A 21 6.96 18.21 4.80
N ARG A 22 6.93 19.22 5.68
CA ARG A 22 7.80 20.40 5.61
C ARG A 22 7.80 21.09 4.23
N GLY A 23 6.63 21.26 3.61
CA GLY A 23 6.51 21.88 2.29
C GLY A 23 6.82 20.96 1.10
N VAL A 24 7.23 19.71 1.34
CA VAL A 24 7.51 18.71 0.31
C VAL A 24 6.36 17.72 0.20
N VAL A 25 5.88 17.49 -1.01
CA VAL A 25 4.71 16.67 -1.34
C VAL A 25 5.17 15.29 -1.78
N PHE A 26 4.58 14.28 -1.17
CA PHE A 26 4.82 12.87 -1.42
C PHE A 26 3.50 12.19 -1.82
N VAL A 27 3.63 11.13 -2.59
CA VAL A 27 2.52 10.23 -2.96
C VAL A 27 2.79 8.89 -2.29
N ALA A 28 1.78 8.39 -1.58
CA ALA A 28 1.73 7.03 -1.06
C ALA A 28 0.65 6.26 -1.82
N SER A 29 0.96 5.04 -2.23
CA SER A 29 0.02 4.15 -2.92
C SER A 29 0.20 2.73 -2.44
N PHE A 30 -0.91 2.06 -2.16
CA PHE A 30 -0.98 0.65 -1.81
C PHE A 30 -1.80 -0.08 -2.86
N VAL A 31 -1.13 -0.88 -3.67
CA VAL A 31 -1.69 -1.62 -4.80
C VAL A 31 -1.00 -2.98 -4.86
N ALA A 32 -1.74 -4.04 -5.15
CA ALA A 32 -1.20 -5.39 -5.24
C ALA A 32 -0.39 -5.83 -4.00
N ASN A 33 -0.93 -5.55 -2.81
CA ASN A 33 -0.28 -5.83 -1.52
C ASN A 33 1.09 -5.14 -1.32
N ARG A 34 1.40 -4.11 -2.11
CA ARG A 34 2.67 -3.37 -2.03
C ARG A 34 2.43 -1.90 -1.75
N LEU A 35 3.06 -1.41 -0.69
CA LEU A 35 3.12 0.02 -0.38
C LEU A 35 4.31 0.65 -1.09
N VAL A 36 4.05 1.69 -1.87
CA VAL A 36 5.05 2.53 -2.51
C VAL A 36 4.87 3.96 -2.02
N CYS A 37 5.94 4.56 -1.52
CA CYS A 37 5.99 5.98 -1.19
C CYS A 37 7.05 6.64 -2.07
N ARG A 38 6.71 7.76 -2.69
CA ARG A 38 7.63 8.50 -3.56
C ARG A 38 7.36 9.99 -3.51
N LEU A 39 8.33 10.77 -3.97
CA LEU A 39 8.13 12.19 -4.20
C LEU A 39 7.04 12.40 -5.26
N ALA A 40 6.18 13.40 -5.05
CA ALA A 40 5.23 13.80 -6.08
C ALA A 40 5.94 14.32 -7.35
N PRO A 41 5.27 14.35 -8.50
CA PRO A 41 5.85 14.96 -9.69
C PRO A 41 6.16 16.44 -9.45
N TYR A 42 7.43 16.82 -9.62
CA TYR A 42 7.88 18.20 -9.52
C TYR A 42 8.54 18.62 -10.83
N ARG A 43 8.29 19.85 -11.28
CA ARG A 43 9.08 20.47 -12.35
C ARG A 43 10.55 20.61 -11.95
N HIS A 44 10.79 20.95 -10.68
CA HIS A 44 12.10 21.01 -10.06
C HIS A 44 12.05 20.30 -8.70
N PRO A 45 12.61 19.08 -8.57
CA PRO A 45 12.55 18.32 -7.33
C PRO A 45 13.20 19.07 -6.17
N PRO A 46 12.49 19.35 -5.07
CA PRO A 46 13.08 19.99 -3.91
C PRO A 46 14.10 19.05 -3.24
N ARG A 47 15.13 19.61 -2.60
CA ARG A 47 15.98 18.82 -1.69
C ARG A 47 15.19 18.53 -0.43
N TYR A 48 15.19 17.27 0.00
CA TYR A 48 14.56 16.86 1.24
C TYR A 48 15.46 15.87 2.00
N PRO A 49 15.44 15.88 3.34
CA PRO A 49 16.09 14.85 4.13
C PRO A 49 15.46 13.46 3.92
N LYS A 50 16.27 12.39 3.89
CA LYS A 50 15.79 11.02 3.70
C LYS A 50 14.70 10.61 4.70
N TRP A 51 14.81 11.07 5.94
CA TRP A 51 13.83 10.78 6.99
C TRP A 51 12.40 11.23 6.64
N CYS A 52 12.22 12.24 5.75
CA CYS A 52 10.88 12.65 5.32
C CYS A 52 10.14 11.51 4.61
N LEU A 53 10.84 10.75 3.76
CA LEU A 53 10.25 9.63 3.04
C LEU A 53 9.93 8.46 3.98
N GLU A 54 10.86 8.14 4.90
CA GLU A 54 10.65 7.12 5.93
C GLU A 54 9.47 7.47 6.85
N TYR A 55 9.34 8.75 7.19
CA TYR A 55 8.22 9.25 7.99
C TYR A 55 6.89 9.08 7.27
N VAL A 56 6.82 9.38 5.96
CA VAL A 56 5.64 9.12 5.12
C VAL A 56 5.35 7.61 5.04
N GLN A 57 6.38 6.78 4.88
CA GLN A 57 6.22 5.33 4.79
C GLN A 57 5.64 4.74 6.08
N ARG A 58 6.18 5.12 7.25
CA ARG A 58 5.67 4.69 8.55
C ARG A 58 4.23 5.13 8.77
N TRP A 59 3.93 6.39 8.44
CA TRP A 59 2.56 6.89 8.51
C TRP A 59 1.62 6.09 7.60
N ALA A 60 2.01 5.83 6.35
CA ALA A 60 1.20 5.11 5.39
C ALA A 60 0.96 3.65 5.81
N GLN A 61 1.97 2.98 6.38
CA GLN A 61 1.82 1.64 6.97
C GLN A 61 0.78 1.63 8.09
N ALA A 62 0.86 2.59 9.02
CA ALA A 62 -0.12 2.72 10.10
C ALA A 62 -1.53 3.02 9.55
N ARG A 63 -1.64 3.83 8.49
CA ARG A 63 -2.91 4.14 7.85
C ARG A 63 -3.53 2.91 7.18
N ILE A 64 -2.75 2.14 6.43
CA ILE A 64 -3.18 0.89 5.79
C ILE A 64 -3.61 -0.14 6.84
N ALA A 65 -2.88 -0.25 7.96
CA ALA A 65 -3.25 -1.12 9.07
C ALA A 65 -4.58 -0.72 9.75
N SER A 66 -4.96 0.55 9.65
CA SER A 66 -6.24 1.06 10.15
C SER A 66 -7.41 0.95 9.16
N LEU A 67 -7.17 0.46 7.93
CA LEU A 67 -8.25 0.26 6.97
C LEU A 67 -9.21 -0.83 7.45
N PRO A 68 -10.50 -0.75 7.08
CA PRO A 68 -11.47 -1.77 7.44
C PRO A 68 -11.00 -3.17 7.03
N ALA A 69 -11.17 -4.15 7.91
CA ALA A 69 -10.71 -5.52 7.67
C ALA A 69 -11.35 -6.14 6.41
N ASN A 70 -12.63 -5.84 6.15
CA ASN A 70 -13.33 -6.26 4.94
C ASN A 70 -12.70 -5.68 3.66
N TRP A 71 -12.23 -4.44 3.70
CA TRP A 71 -11.51 -3.83 2.58
C TRP A 71 -10.17 -4.54 2.34
N MET A 72 -9.42 -4.84 3.41
CA MET A 72 -8.14 -5.55 3.30
C MET A 72 -8.31 -6.96 2.74
N GLN A 73 -9.34 -7.69 3.17
CA GLN A 73 -9.67 -9.01 2.63
C GLN A 73 -10.04 -8.93 1.13
N ALA A 74 -10.87 -7.97 0.73
CA ALA A 74 -11.21 -7.75 -0.67
C ALA A 74 -9.97 -7.39 -1.51
N HIS A 75 -9.11 -6.51 -1.00
CA HIS A 75 -7.85 -6.15 -1.66
C HIS A 75 -6.94 -7.37 -1.86
N GLN A 76 -6.78 -8.20 -0.82
CA GLN A 76 -5.97 -9.41 -0.90
C GLN A 76 -6.56 -10.44 -1.87
N ALA A 77 -7.89 -10.57 -1.93
CA ALA A 77 -8.58 -11.45 -2.85
C ALA A 77 -8.38 -11.03 -4.32
N LEU A 78 -8.35 -9.73 -4.62
CA LEU A 78 -8.11 -9.22 -5.97
C LEU A 78 -6.73 -9.57 -6.52
N TYR A 79 -5.71 -9.47 -5.67
CA TYR A 79 -4.32 -9.66 -6.09
C TYR A 79 -3.74 -11.01 -5.72
N GLY A 80 -4.55 -11.89 -5.14
CA GLY A 80 -4.24 -13.27 -4.81
C GLY A 80 -2.80 -13.46 -4.34
N SER A 81 -2.51 -13.21 -3.07
CA SER A 81 -1.28 -13.79 -2.52
C SER A 81 -1.55 -15.28 -2.22
N PRO A 82 -0.91 -16.23 -2.93
CA PRO A 82 -0.89 -17.60 -2.48
C PRO A 82 -0.04 -17.62 -1.22
N SER A 83 -0.66 -17.81 -0.06
CA SER A 83 0.08 -18.19 1.14
C SER A 83 -0.63 -19.35 1.81
N ALA A 84 0.05 -20.50 1.71
CA ALA A 84 -0.18 -21.79 2.35
C ALA A 84 -1.29 -22.67 1.76
N GLY A 85 -0.90 -23.83 1.20
CA GLY A 85 -1.76 -25.01 1.22
C GLY A 85 -2.23 -25.59 -0.11
N ALA A 86 -1.47 -25.49 -1.21
CA ALA A 86 -1.54 -26.60 -2.18
C ALA A 86 -0.74 -27.76 -1.59
N ALA A 87 -1.33 -28.40 -0.57
CA ALA A 87 -1.03 -29.78 -0.27
C ALA A 87 -1.23 -30.51 -1.59
N TRP A 88 -0.14 -31.00 -2.17
CA TRP A 88 -0.23 -32.09 -3.12
C TRP A 88 -0.88 -33.22 -2.32
N VAL A 89 -2.19 -33.36 -2.49
CA VAL A 89 -2.91 -34.56 -2.09
C VAL A 89 -2.38 -35.62 -3.04
N ASP A 90 -1.40 -36.40 -2.56
CA ASP A 90 -0.98 -37.62 -3.24
C ASP A 90 -2.16 -38.60 -3.11
N GLU A 91 -2.99 -38.65 -4.15
CA GLU A 91 -4.05 -39.64 -4.27
C GLU A 91 -3.40 -41.03 -4.29
N PRO A 92 -3.82 -41.98 -3.43
CA PRO A 92 -3.21 -43.31 -3.38
C PRO A 92 -3.58 -44.07 -4.65
N ARG A 93 -2.61 -44.29 -5.54
CA ARG A 93 -2.76 -45.30 -6.59
C ARG A 93 -2.65 -46.69 -5.98
N SER A 94 -3.80 -47.29 -5.70
CA SER A 94 -3.95 -48.73 -5.57
C SER A 94 -3.50 -49.42 -6.85
N THR A 95 -2.51 -50.31 -6.75
CA THR A 95 -2.43 -51.56 -7.52
C THR A 95 -1.59 -52.57 -6.76
#